data_AF-T0Y7G9-F1
#
_entry.id   AF-T0Y7G9-F1
#
_cell.length_a   1.000
_cell.length_b   1.000
_cell.length_c   1.000
_cell.angle_alpha   90.00
_cell.angle_beta   90.00
_cell.angle_gamma   90.00
#
_symmetry.space_group_name_H-M   'P 1'
#
loop_
_entity.id
_entity.type
_entity.pdbx_description
1 polymer ?
#
loop_
_entity_poly.entity_id
_entity_poly.type
_entity_poly.pdbx_seq_one_letter_code
_entity_poly.pdbx_strand_id
1 'polypeptide(L)'
;MPPLKTDNLSGKEYWRSLDELADTPEFREFVDREFTSHASEFLDSNRRRFLKIMGASIALAGLAGCRWPMETLAPYAHRPANRDPGTPVQYTTAMELGGVAQGMLVTSVDGRPIKVDGNPKHPLNRGG
;
A
#
# COMPACT_ATOMS: atom_id res chain seq x y z
N MET A 1 -15.80 -1.81 38.99
CA MET A 1 -14.64 -0.86 38.96
C MET A 1 -14.45 -0.31 40.38
N PRO A 2 -13.27 -0.39 41.01
CA PRO A 2 -13.13 0.16 42.36
C PRO A 2 -13.35 1.68 42.30
N PRO A 3 -14.02 2.28 43.31
CA PRO A 3 -14.14 3.74 43.37
C PRO A 3 -12.74 4.34 43.28
N LEU A 4 -12.57 5.36 42.43
CA LEU A 4 -11.30 6.06 42.30
C LEU A 4 -10.98 6.66 43.66
N LYS A 5 -9.96 6.13 44.35
CA LYS A 5 -9.48 6.72 45.60
C LYS A 5 -9.00 8.14 45.32
N THR A 6 -9.77 9.09 45.80
CA THR A 6 -9.56 10.54 45.69
C THR A 6 -8.57 11.06 46.73
N ASP A 7 -7.71 10.20 47.28
CA ASP A 7 -6.76 10.50 48.36
C ASP A 7 -5.81 11.70 48.06
N ASN A 8 -5.74 12.18 46.81
CA ASN A 8 -4.90 13.31 46.39
C ASN A 8 -5.57 14.33 45.42
N LEU A 9 -6.90 14.39 45.35
CA LEU A 9 -7.61 15.36 44.51
C LEU A 9 -8.17 16.50 45.36
N SER A 10 -7.57 17.70 45.27
CA SER A 10 -8.11 18.90 45.92
C SER A 10 -9.28 19.46 45.11
N GLY A 11 -10.50 19.14 45.53
CA GLY A 11 -11.75 19.58 44.91
C GLY A 11 -12.97 19.01 45.64
N LYS A 12 -14.18 19.51 45.34
CA LYS A 12 -15.41 18.90 45.86
C LYS A 12 -15.65 17.58 45.14
N GLU A 13 -15.97 16.52 45.90
CA GLU A 13 -16.45 15.27 45.30
C GLU A 13 -17.86 15.48 44.75
N TYR A 14 -18.05 15.09 43.49
CA TYR A 14 -19.32 15.16 42.80
C TYR A 14 -19.73 13.75 42.37
N TRP A 15 -20.88 13.31 42.86
CA TRP A 15 -21.53 12.06 42.47
C TRP A 15 -22.00 12.15 41.02
N ARG A 16 -21.80 11.09 40.23
CA ARG A 16 -22.24 11.03 38.82
C ARG A 16 -23.69 10.61 38.71
N SER A 17 -24.21 9.89 39.70
CA SER A 17 -25.62 9.49 39.79
C SER A 17 -26.11 9.39 41.23
N LEU A 18 -27.42 9.42 41.42
CA LEU A 18 -28.04 9.22 42.73
C LEU A 18 -27.81 7.79 43.26
N ASP A 19 -27.72 6.81 42.36
CA ASP A 19 -27.45 5.41 42.70
C ASP A 19 -26.00 5.21 43.19
N GLU A 20 -25.05 5.99 42.65
CA GLU A 20 -23.66 6.01 43.13
C GLU A 20 -23.53 6.61 44.54
N LEU A 21 -24.36 7.60 44.88
CA LEU A 21 -24.44 8.14 46.25
C LEU A 21 -25.13 7.14 47.21
N ALA A 22 -26.12 6.39 46.71
CA ALA A 22 -26.87 5.44 47.52
C ALA A 22 -26.07 4.17 47.87
N ASP A 23 -25.05 3.84 47.07
CA ASP A 23 -24.09 2.75 47.29
C ASP A 23 -24.77 1.40 47.66
N THR A 24 -25.84 1.09 46.95
CA THR A 24 -26.65 -0.12 47.17
C THR A 24 -25.92 -1.36 46.65
N PRO A 25 -26.14 -2.55 47.26
CA PRO A 25 -25.48 -3.79 46.82
C PRO A 25 -25.81 -4.15 45.37
N GLU A 26 -27.03 -3.84 44.90
CA GLU A 26 -27.46 -4.10 43.52
C GLU A 26 -26.72 -3.22 42.52
N PHE A 27 -26.44 -1.97 42.87
CA PHE A 27 -25.70 -1.03 42.01
C PHE A 27 -24.23 -1.47 41.86
N ARG A 28 -23.62 -1.98 42.94
CA ARG A 28 -22.25 -2.55 42.87
C ARG A 28 -22.18 -3.75 41.93
N GLU A 29 -23.15 -4.67 42.03
CA GLU A 29 -23.24 -5.81 41.11
C GLU A 29 -23.49 -5.37 39.66
N PHE A 30 -24.30 -4.33 39.45
CA PHE A 30 -24.54 -3.77 38.12
C PHE A 30 -23.25 -3.21 37.49
N VAL A 31 -22.50 -2.42 38.24
CA VAL A 31 -21.20 -1.84 37.80
C VAL A 31 -20.17 -2.92 37.50
N ASP A 32 -20.11 -3.98 38.31
CA ASP A 32 -19.17 -5.07 38.09
C ASP A 32 -19.56 -5.97 36.90
N ARG A 33 -20.85 -6.00 36.52
CA ARG A 33 -21.35 -6.74 35.35
C ARG A 33 -21.38 -5.94 34.05
N GLU A 34 -21.14 -4.63 34.09
CA GLU A 34 -21.19 -3.72 32.93
C GLU A 34 -20.19 -4.13 31.83
N PHE A 35 -19.09 -4.78 32.23
CA PHE A 35 -18.14 -5.39 31.31
C PHE A 35 -18.28 -6.91 31.39
N THR A 36 -18.41 -7.58 30.22
CA THR A 36 -18.39 -9.05 30.13
C THR A 36 -17.27 -9.63 30.99
N SER A 37 -17.58 -10.67 31.78
CA SER A 37 -16.72 -11.22 32.86
C SER A 37 -15.27 -11.55 32.48
N HIS A 38 -14.99 -11.73 31.19
CA HIS A 38 -13.65 -12.09 30.67
C HIS A 38 -12.93 -10.93 29.97
N ALA A 39 -13.56 -9.76 29.80
CA ALA A 39 -12.96 -8.60 29.15
C ALA A 39 -11.89 -7.95 30.04
N SER A 40 -12.11 -7.94 31.35
CA SER A 40 -11.13 -7.51 32.35
C SER A 40 -9.96 -8.50 32.43
N GLU A 41 -10.20 -9.82 32.46
CA GLU A 41 -9.12 -10.83 32.54
C GLU A 41 -8.19 -10.84 31.31
N PHE A 42 -8.73 -10.59 30.11
CA PHE A 42 -7.93 -10.42 28.90
C PHE A 42 -7.02 -9.18 28.94
N LEU A 43 -7.42 -8.14 29.68
CA LEU A 43 -6.70 -6.86 29.83
C LEU A 43 -5.87 -6.78 31.11
N ASP A 44 -6.16 -7.60 32.11
CA ASP A 44 -5.40 -7.75 33.36
C ASP A 44 -4.00 -8.34 33.08
N SER A 45 -3.91 -9.03 31.94
CA SER A 45 -2.67 -9.32 31.24
C SER A 45 -2.07 -8.08 30.59
N ASN A 46 -1.41 -7.23 31.38
CA ASN A 46 -0.34 -6.27 31.03
C ASN A 46 -0.35 -5.79 29.56
N ARG A 47 -0.62 -4.50 29.27
CA ARG A 47 -0.60 -3.86 27.93
C ARG A 47 0.51 -4.37 26.98
N ARG A 48 1.68 -4.71 27.53
CA ARG A 48 2.80 -5.33 26.81
C ARG A 48 2.45 -6.68 26.18
N ARG A 49 1.72 -7.56 26.86
CA ARG A 49 1.29 -8.88 26.37
C ARG A 49 0.28 -8.73 25.22
N PHE A 50 -0.65 -7.79 25.32
CA PHE A 50 -1.53 -7.43 24.21
C PHE A 50 -0.74 -7.01 22.97
N LEU A 51 0.21 -6.06 23.11
CA LEU A 51 1.05 -5.60 22.00
C LEU A 51 1.94 -6.73 21.43
N LYS A 52 2.42 -7.65 22.27
CA LYS A 52 3.18 -8.82 21.82
C LYS A 52 2.33 -9.75 20.96
N ILE A 53 1.09 -10.02 21.36
CA ILE A 53 0.18 -10.88 20.59
C ILE A 53 -0.21 -10.19 19.28
N MET A 54 -0.60 -8.92 19.32
CA MET A 54 -0.93 -8.13 18.12
C MET A 54 0.26 -8.06 17.15
N GLY A 55 1.46 -7.79 17.67
CA GLY A 55 2.69 -7.74 16.87
C GLY A 55 3.04 -9.10 16.25
N ALA A 56 2.87 -10.20 16.99
CA ALA A 56 3.07 -11.55 16.47
C ALA A 56 2.07 -11.88 15.34
N SER A 57 0.80 -11.52 15.49
CA SER A 57 -0.23 -11.71 14.47
C SER A 57 0.08 -10.92 13.19
N ILE A 58 0.50 -9.65 13.31
CA ILE A 58 0.88 -8.82 12.16
C ILE A 58 2.13 -9.38 11.48
N ALA A 59 3.15 -9.79 12.25
CA ALA A 59 4.36 -10.39 11.69
C ALA A 59 4.04 -11.67 10.91
N LEU A 60 3.22 -12.57 11.45
CA LEU A 60 2.85 -13.83 10.80
C LEU A 60 2.05 -13.58 9.50
N ALA A 61 1.11 -12.63 9.51
CA ALA A 61 0.37 -12.23 8.31
C ALA A 61 1.25 -11.51 7.27
N GLY A 62 2.21 -10.69 7.72
CA GLY A 62 3.08 -9.90 6.86
C GLY A 62 4.14 -10.71 6.09
N LEU A 63 4.47 -11.93 6.55
CA LEU A 63 5.42 -12.81 5.85
C LEU A 63 4.93 -13.27 4.46
N ALA A 64 3.62 -13.18 4.18
CA ALA A 64 3.06 -13.49 2.86
C ALA A 64 3.27 -12.38 1.83
N GLY A 65 3.71 -11.18 2.23
CA GLY A 65 3.82 -10.01 1.35
C GLY A 65 5.03 -10.01 0.40
N CYS A 66 6.06 -10.81 0.67
CA CYS A 66 7.30 -10.82 -0.11
C CYS A 66 7.27 -11.84 -1.27
N ARG A 67 6.21 -11.85 -2.09
CA ARG A 67 6.17 -12.68 -3.30
C ARG A 67 6.28 -11.81 -4.55
N TRP A 68 7.45 -11.83 -5.19
CA TRP A 68 7.61 -11.25 -6.53
C TRP A 68 6.84 -12.12 -7.53
N PRO A 69 6.02 -11.52 -8.42
CA PRO A 69 5.36 -12.29 -9.47
C PRO A 69 6.42 -12.95 -10.36
N MET A 70 6.24 -14.23 -10.69
CA MET A 70 7.15 -14.91 -11.60
C MET A 70 6.96 -14.33 -13.00
N GLU A 71 7.90 -13.50 -13.45
CA GLU A 71 7.93 -12.99 -14.82
C GLU A 71 8.64 -14.01 -15.72
N THR A 72 8.00 -14.36 -16.83
CA THR A 72 8.59 -15.24 -17.84
C THR A 72 9.18 -14.38 -18.96
N LEU A 73 10.47 -14.58 -19.24
CA LEU A 73 11.16 -13.92 -20.34
C LEU A 73 11.16 -14.86 -21.55
N ALA A 74 10.42 -14.50 -22.59
CA ALA A 74 10.36 -15.27 -23.84
C ALA A 74 11.47 -14.80 -24.81
N PRO A 75 12.48 -15.64 -25.13
CA PRO A 75 13.49 -15.30 -26.11
C PRO A 75 12.95 -15.42 -27.54
N TYR A 76 13.70 -14.89 -28.51
CA TYR A 76 13.42 -15.09 -29.94
C TYR A 76 13.46 -16.58 -30.30
N ALA A 77 12.38 -17.08 -30.92
CA ALA A 77 12.37 -18.43 -31.50
C ALA A 77 13.40 -18.57 -32.64
N HIS A 78 13.51 -17.53 -33.48
CA HIS A 78 14.54 -17.37 -34.49
C HIS A 78 15.06 -15.93 -34.44
N ARG A 79 16.33 -15.74 -34.08
CA ARG A 79 16.94 -14.40 -34.02
C ARG A 79 17.38 -13.97 -35.43
N PRO A 80 16.94 -12.80 -35.93
CA PRO A 80 17.44 -12.26 -37.20
C PRO A 80 18.92 -11.89 -37.10
N ALA A 81 19.64 -11.95 -38.22
CA ALA A 81 21.02 -11.50 -38.28
C ALA A 81 21.14 -10.00 -37.99
N ASN A 82 22.21 -9.59 -37.29
CA ASN A 82 22.52 -8.20 -36.93
C ASN A 82 21.46 -7.51 -36.04
N ARG A 83 20.72 -8.27 -35.22
CA ARG A 83 19.79 -7.71 -34.23
C ARG A 83 20.06 -8.25 -32.83
N ASP A 84 20.56 -7.37 -31.97
CA ASP A 84 20.76 -7.66 -30.55
C ASP A 84 19.49 -7.31 -29.75
N PRO A 85 18.97 -8.26 -28.93
CA PRO A 85 17.79 -7.99 -28.10
C PRO A 85 18.01 -6.83 -27.13
N GLY A 86 17.01 -5.96 -26.99
CA GLY A 86 17.07 -4.79 -26.10
C GLY A 86 17.90 -3.60 -26.62
N THR A 87 18.61 -3.74 -27.75
CA THR A 87 19.34 -2.61 -28.35
C THR A 87 18.41 -1.79 -29.25
N PRO A 88 18.30 -0.46 -29.04
CA PRO A 88 17.53 0.41 -29.93
C PRO A 88 18.18 0.50 -31.32
N VAL A 89 17.38 0.32 -32.37
CA VAL A 89 17.79 0.47 -33.77
C VAL A 89 16.96 1.57 -34.41
N GLN A 90 17.61 2.46 -35.17
CA GLN A 90 16.94 3.54 -35.88
C GLN A 90 16.70 3.17 -37.35
N TYR A 91 15.47 3.35 -37.80
CA TYR A 91 15.06 3.15 -39.19
C TYR A 91 14.62 4.47 -39.81
N THR A 92 15.03 4.71 -41.05
CA THR A 92 14.50 5.81 -41.85
C THR A 92 13.25 5.32 -42.57
N THR A 93 12.11 5.95 -42.32
CA THR A 93 10.83 5.63 -42.95
C THR A 93 10.07 6.92 -43.28
N ALA A 94 8.86 6.81 -43.84
CA ALA A 94 7.99 7.95 -44.12
C ALA A 94 6.55 7.63 -43.72
N MET A 95 5.80 8.65 -43.30
CA MET A 95 4.33 8.57 -43.18
C MET A 95 3.67 9.51 -44.18
N GLU A 96 2.53 9.12 -44.70
CA GLU A 96 1.70 10.02 -45.50
C GLU A 96 0.87 10.91 -44.56
N LEU A 97 0.96 12.23 -44.74
CA LEU A 97 0.12 13.20 -44.06
C LEU A 97 -0.42 14.18 -45.09
N GLY A 98 -1.74 14.18 -45.30
CA GLY A 98 -2.40 15.09 -46.24
C GLY A 98 -1.96 14.92 -47.70
N GLY A 99 -1.70 13.68 -48.14
CA GLY A 99 -1.23 13.39 -49.51
C GLY A 99 0.27 13.61 -49.74
N VAL A 100 1.03 13.97 -48.69
CA VAL A 100 2.46 14.23 -48.77
C VAL A 100 3.24 13.29 -47.85
N ALA A 101 4.31 12.68 -48.37
CA ALA A 101 5.20 11.83 -47.58
C ALA A 101 6.12 12.68 -46.68
N GLN A 102 5.97 12.50 -45.37
CA GLN A 102 6.82 13.08 -44.34
C GLN A 102 7.89 12.08 -43.92
N GLY A 103 9.16 12.41 -44.17
CA GLY A 103 10.30 11.58 -43.77
C GLY A 103 10.57 11.63 -42.26
N MET A 104 10.65 10.46 -41.66
CA MET A 104 10.81 10.26 -40.22
C MET A 104 11.93 9.27 -39.90
N LEU A 105 12.44 9.40 -38.68
CA LEU A 105 13.40 8.51 -38.07
C LEU A 105 12.72 7.80 -36.91
N VAL A 106 12.56 6.49 -37.01
CA VAL A 106 11.85 5.68 -36.01
C VAL A 106 12.85 4.83 -35.24
N THR A 107 12.86 5.01 -33.92
CA THR A 107 13.64 4.15 -33.03
C THR A 107 12.78 2.94 -32.65
N SER A 108 13.30 1.73 -32.91
CA SER A 108 12.66 0.46 -32.61
C SER A 108 13.52 -0.40 -31.69
N VAL A 109 12.91 -0.95 -30.66
CA VAL A 109 13.49 -1.98 -29.79
C VAL A 109 12.74 -3.27 -30.07
N ASP A 110 13.47 -4.33 -30.45
CA ASP A 110 12.87 -5.66 -30.69
C ASP A 110 11.68 -5.70 -31.68
N GLY A 111 11.65 -4.76 -32.62
CA GLY A 111 10.64 -4.65 -33.68
C GLY A 111 9.49 -3.74 -33.29
N ARG A 112 9.41 -3.34 -32.02
CA ARG A 112 8.44 -2.38 -31.52
C ARG A 112 8.96 -0.96 -31.74
N PRO A 113 8.27 -0.10 -32.50
CA PRO A 113 8.60 1.32 -32.55
C PRO A 113 8.28 1.95 -31.18
N ILE A 114 9.26 2.62 -30.59
CA ILE A 114 9.14 3.27 -29.27
C ILE A 114 9.16 4.79 -29.37
N LYS A 115 9.74 5.33 -30.43
CA LYS A 115 9.88 6.78 -30.64
C LYS A 115 9.90 7.10 -32.13
N VAL A 116 9.20 8.16 -32.51
CA VAL A 116 9.16 8.72 -33.86
C VAL A 116 9.70 10.14 -33.79
N ASP A 117 10.75 10.40 -34.55
CA ASP A 117 11.35 11.72 -34.72
C ASP A 117 11.31 12.13 -36.20
N GLY A 118 11.41 13.43 -36.49
CA GLY A 118 11.63 13.90 -37.85
C GLY A 118 12.98 13.44 -38.39
N ASN A 119 13.08 13.13 -39.68
CA ASN A 119 14.39 12.84 -40.28
C ASN A 119 15.15 14.15 -40.56
N PRO A 120 16.33 14.38 -39.95
CA PRO A 120 17.13 15.59 -40.18
C PRO A 120 17.58 15.78 -41.63
N LYS A 121 17.76 14.66 -42.37
CA LYS A 121 18.17 14.67 -43.77
C LYS A 121 17.00 14.85 -44.74
N HIS A 122 15.75 14.83 -44.25
CA HIS A 122 14.58 14.99 -45.10
C HIS A 122 14.28 16.48 -45.32
N PRO A 123 14.14 16.96 -46.57
CA PRO A 123 14.08 18.38 -46.87
C PRO A 123 12.88 19.09 -46.26
N LEU A 124 11.75 18.39 -46.10
CA LEU A 124 10.51 18.95 -45.53
C LEU A 124 10.56 19.09 -44.00
N ASN A 125 11.08 18.08 -43.30
CA ASN A 125 10.90 17.96 -41.85
C ASN A 125 12.14 18.42 -41.08
N ARG A 126 13.34 18.17 -41.62
CA ARG A 126 14.63 18.59 -41.03
C ARG A 126 14.80 18.26 -39.54
N GLY A 127 14.15 17.20 -39.06
CA GLY A 127 14.22 16.79 -37.64
C GLY A 127 13.02 17.17 -36.78
N GLY A 128 12.05 17.91 -37.33
CA GLY A 128 10.79 18.29 -36.67
C GLY A 128 9.66 17.28 -36.83
#